data_AF-A0A930ZJB8-F1
#
_entry.id   AF-A0A930ZJB8-F1
#
_cell.length_a   1.000
_cell.length_b   1.000
_cell.length_c   1.000
_cell.angle_alpha   90.00
_cell.angle_beta   90.00
_cell.angle_gamma   90.00
#
_symmetry.space_group_name_H-M   'P 1'
#
loop_
_entity.id
_entity.type
_entity.pdbx_description
1 polymer ?
#
loop_
_entity_poly.entity_id
_entity_poly.type
_entity_poly.pdbx_seq_one_letter_code
_entity_poly.pdbx_strand_id
1 'polypeptide(L)'
;MKQIVLILIFNLTIGFAFCQELGKGIDNNPVLNKAESDYLNVFLKNQRLDFDFIEKKTAFVSVDLGVNLRSKNDYFTYYYKKSETAERSGIKMIVLDSIQRQATNGFDDLILMDIQKKEIDKNFIEKIIYKLSECEKEKPSELYQLGLDDNPILTKLESDYFNEMFKERKANYIFDNLKIGFFYGNNGSRIQTKKQYFDLVKNRLGNCYSASNDIVIELTNEEKAESGGYDLIIVSWSKILPTEKSKKRMIKELNNNN
;
A
#
# COMPACT_ATOMS: atom_id res chain seq x y z
N MET A 1 -8.16 -0.39 -70.38
CA MET A 1 -7.92 -1.52 -69.46
C MET A 1 -6.42 -1.57 -69.19
N LYS A 2 -5.84 -1.41 -68.00
CA LYS A 2 -6.27 -1.26 -66.60
C LYS A 2 -5.23 -0.29 -65.97
N GLN A 3 -5.66 0.69 -65.19
CA GLN A 3 -4.72 1.45 -64.33
C GLN A 3 -4.36 0.57 -63.13
N ILE A 4 -3.08 0.33 -62.92
CA ILE A 4 -2.55 -0.30 -61.71
C ILE A 4 -2.38 0.83 -60.69
N VAL A 5 -3.26 0.88 -59.70
CA VAL A 5 -3.10 1.73 -58.52
C VAL A 5 -2.18 0.98 -57.56
N LEU A 6 -0.95 1.45 -57.41
CA LEU A 6 0.01 0.96 -56.42
C LEU A 6 -0.33 1.61 -55.07
N ILE A 7 -1.08 0.91 -54.22
CA ILE A 7 -1.31 1.35 -52.84
C ILE A 7 -0.08 0.99 -52.02
N LEU A 8 0.76 1.99 -51.72
CA LEU A 8 1.82 1.90 -50.73
C LEU A 8 1.16 1.85 -49.34
N ILE A 9 0.99 0.63 -48.81
CA ILE A 9 0.64 0.43 -47.40
C ILE A 9 1.91 0.75 -46.59
N PHE A 10 1.98 1.96 -46.05
CA PHE A 10 2.93 2.31 -45.00
C PHE A 10 2.59 1.47 -43.77
N ASN A 11 3.27 0.34 -43.60
CA ASN A 11 3.35 -0.34 -42.31
C ASN A 11 4.10 0.58 -41.36
N LEU A 12 3.36 1.47 -40.70
CA LEU A 12 3.77 2.10 -39.46
C LEU A 12 3.81 1.00 -38.40
N THR A 13 4.89 0.21 -38.41
CA THR A 13 5.37 -0.46 -37.21
C THR A 13 5.82 0.65 -36.28
N ILE A 14 4.86 1.20 -35.53
CA ILE A 14 5.13 2.06 -34.40
C ILE A 14 6.04 1.22 -33.50
N GLY A 15 7.29 1.66 -33.40
CA GLY A 15 8.24 1.10 -32.46
C GLY A 15 7.60 1.10 -31.09
N PHE A 16 7.41 -0.08 -30.52
CA PHE A 16 7.26 -0.24 -29.09
C PHE A 16 8.58 0.21 -28.47
N ALA A 17 8.71 1.53 -28.32
CA ALA A 17 9.65 2.12 -27.41
C ALA A 17 9.38 1.46 -26.06
N PHE A 18 10.45 0.93 -25.47
CA PHE A 18 10.53 0.56 -24.07
C PHE A 18 10.12 1.76 -23.20
N CYS A 19 8.82 1.93 -22.99
CA CYS A 19 8.33 2.73 -21.89
C CYS A 19 8.48 1.82 -20.67
N GLN A 20 9.36 2.18 -19.74
CA GLN A 20 9.25 1.66 -18.38
C GLN A 20 7.79 1.81 -17.95
N GLU A 21 7.22 0.76 -17.38
CA GLU A 21 5.79 0.63 -17.07
C GLU A 21 5.41 1.51 -15.87
N LEU A 22 5.56 2.82 -16.03
CA LEU A 22 5.33 3.83 -15.02
C LEU A 22 3.85 3.76 -14.56
N GLY A 23 3.64 3.78 -13.24
CA GLY A 23 2.33 4.04 -12.65
C GLY A 23 1.59 2.83 -12.06
N LYS A 24 2.08 1.59 -12.17
CA LYS A 24 1.44 0.44 -11.49
C LYS A 24 2.06 0.18 -10.12
N GLY A 25 1.25 -0.14 -9.11
CA GLY A 25 1.72 -0.51 -7.78
C GLY A 25 2.43 0.62 -7.03
N ILE A 26 2.24 1.87 -7.46
CA ILE A 26 2.93 3.04 -6.89
C ILE A 26 2.41 3.43 -5.50
N ASP A 27 1.25 2.90 -5.12
CA ASP A 27 0.62 3.10 -3.83
C ASP A 27 -0.15 1.85 -3.40
N ASN A 28 -0.74 1.92 -2.21
CA ASN A 28 -1.54 0.85 -1.61
C ASN A 28 -3.04 1.16 -1.54
N ASN A 29 -3.51 2.24 -2.17
CA ASN A 29 -4.94 2.55 -2.25
C ASN A 29 -5.64 1.42 -3.02
N PRO A 30 -6.66 0.76 -2.46
CA PRO A 30 -7.34 -0.35 -3.13
C PRO A 30 -8.14 0.11 -4.35
N VAL A 31 -8.43 1.42 -4.49
CA VAL A 31 -8.94 1.97 -5.74
C VAL A 31 -7.82 2.02 -6.76
N LEU A 32 -8.05 1.35 -7.90
CA LEU A 32 -7.07 1.26 -8.97
C LEU A 32 -6.90 2.60 -9.68
N ASN A 33 -5.64 2.96 -9.96
CA ASN A 33 -5.36 4.05 -10.86
C ASN A 33 -5.51 3.59 -12.32
N LYS A 34 -5.50 4.55 -13.26
CA LYS A 34 -5.70 4.26 -14.69
C LYS A 34 -4.76 3.18 -15.24
N ALA A 35 -3.47 3.24 -14.91
CA ALA A 35 -2.48 2.29 -15.42
C ALA A 35 -2.71 0.86 -14.89
N GLU A 36 -3.20 0.75 -13.66
CA GLU A 36 -3.55 -0.51 -13.00
C GLU A 36 -4.84 -1.09 -13.58
N SER A 37 -5.88 -0.25 -13.73
CA SER A 37 -7.16 -0.63 -14.35
C SER A 37 -6.99 -1.08 -15.80
N ASP A 38 -6.26 -0.30 -16.62
CA ASP A 38 -5.97 -0.63 -18.02
C ASP A 38 -5.29 -2.00 -18.13
N TYR A 39 -4.33 -2.27 -17.23
CA TYR A 39 -3.63 -3.56 -17.19
C TYR A 39 -4.58 -4.70 -16.81
N LEU A 40 -5.34 -4.58 -15.72
CA LEU A 40 -6.23 -5.65 -15.26
C LEU A 40 -7.35 -5.94 -16.27
N ASN A 41 -7.87 -4.91 -16.95
CA ASN A 41 -8.84 -5.06 -18.04
C ASN A 41 -8.29 -5.90 -19.21
N VAL A 42 -7.00 -5.80 -19.52
CA VAL A 42 -6.35 -6.62 -20.56
C VAL A 42 -5.98 -8.00 -20.03
N PHE A 43 -5.37 -8.06 -18.84
CA PHE A 43 -4.83 -9.28 -18.23
C PHE A 43 -5.92 -10.31 -17.89
N LEU A 44 -7.08 -9.82 -17.42
CA LEU A 44 -8.24 -10.63 -17.02
C LEU A 44 -9.35 -10.65 -18.08
N LYS A 45 -9.07 -10.27 -19.33
CA LYS A 45 -10.08 -10.13 -20.40
C LYS A 45 -11.00 -11.35 -20.59
N ASN A 46 -10.49 -12.56 -20.35
CA ASN A 46 -11.25 -13.81 -20.51
C ASN A 46 -12.09 -14.16 -19.27
N GLN A 47 -11.85 -13.51 -18.14
CA GLN A 47 -12.54 -13.77 -16.87
C GLN A 47 -13.52 -12.64 -16.51
N ARG A 48 -13.21 -11.40 -16.90
CA ARG A 48 -13.95 -10.21 -16.48
C ARG A 48 -15.30 -10.02 -17.18
N LEU A 49 -15.52 -10.69 -18.32
CA LEU A 49 -16.66 -10.43 -19.20
C LEU A 49 -16.75 -8.91 -19.54
N ASP A 50 -17.80 -8.23 -19.10
CA ASP A 50 -18.05 -6.81 -19.25
C ASP A 50 -17.57 -5.95 -18.06
N PHE A 51 -17.11 -6.56 -16.97
CA PHE A 51 -16.61 -5.84 -15.79
C PHE A 51 -15.41 -4.97 -16.14
N ASP A 52 -15.47 -3.69 -15.78
CA ASP A 52 -14.42 -2.70 -16.01
C ASP A 52 -13.78 -2.29 -14.68
N PHE A 53 -12.45 -2.39 -14.60
CA PHE A 53 -11.63 -2.05 -13.44
C PHE A 53 -11.44 -0.53 -13.22
N ILE A 54 -11.93 0.35 -14.10
CA ILE A 54 -11.83 1.81 -13.90
C ILE A 54 -12.53 2.21 -12.59
N GLU A 55 -11.78 2.91 -11.72
CA GLU A 55 -12.23 3.41 -10.41
C GLU A 55 -12.75 2.32 -9.46
N LYS A 56 -12.42 1.05 -9.70
CA LYS A 56 -12.83 -0.06 -8.85
C LYS A 56 -11.92 -0.24 -7.66
N LYS A 57 -12.53 -0.59 -6.53
CA LYS A 57 -11.83 -0.98 -5.31
C LYS A 57 -11.59 -2.48 -5.34
N THR A 58 -10.34 -2.90 -5.53
CA THR A 58 -9.97 -4.30 -5.79
C THR A 58 -9.16 -4.89 -4.64
N ALA A 59 -9.56 -6.08 -4.17
CA ALA A 59 -8.84 -6.80 -3.11
C ALA A 59 -7.95 -7.88 -3.70
N PHE A 60 -6.69 -7.93 -3.27
CA PHE A 60 -5.74 -8.95 -3.69
C PHE A 60 -5.62 -10.02 -2.61
N VAL A 61 -5.74 -11.30 -2.98
CA VAL A 61 -5.75 -12.42 -2.03
C VAL A 61 -4.91 -13.58 -2.55
N SER A 62 -3.85 -13.95 -1.85
CA SER A 62 -3.09 -15.17 -2.14
C SER A 62 -3.72 -16.34 -1.39
N VAL A 63 -3.91 -17.47 -2.08
CA VAL A 63 -4.67 -18.63 -1.56
C VAL A 63 -3.85 -19.93 -1.45
N ASP A 64 -2.52 -19.81 -1.41
CA ASP A 64 -1.55 -20.91 -1.35
C ASP A 64 -1.70 -21.81 -0.11
N LEU A 65 -1.55 -21.24 1.08
CA LEU A 65 -1.53 -21.92 2.38
C LEU A 65 -2.65 -21.39 3.30
N GLY A 66 -3.66 -20.73 2.74
CA GLY A 66 -4.74 -20.11 3.51
C GLY A 66 -5.49 -19.04 2.73
N VAL A 67 -5.97 -18.03 3.45
CA VAL A 67 -6.47 -16.77 2.86
C VAL A 67 -5.50 -15.69 3.31
N ASN A 68 -4.67 -15.19 2.41
CA ASN A 68 -3.67 -14.17 2.69
C ASN A 68 -4.03 -12.89 1.93
N LEU A 69 -4.58 -11.90 2.63
CA LEU A 69 -4.84 -10.59 2.02
C LEU A 69 -3.51 -9.93 1.68
N ARG A 70 -3.42 -9.38 0.48
CA ARG A 70 -2.24 -8.69 -0.03
C ARG A 70 -2.55 -7.24 -0.30
N SER A 71 -1.56 -6.39 -0.05
CA SER A 71 -1.62 -5.01 -0.48
C SER A 71 -1.57 -4.91 -2.01
N LYS A 72 -2.06 -3.79 -2.57
CA LYS A 72 -1.99 -3.55 -4.02
C LYS A 72 -0.55 -3.54 -4.51
N ASN A 73 0.36 -2.91 -3.76
CA ASN A 73 1.77 -2.88 -4.10
C ASN A 73 2.38 -4.31 -4.09
N ASP A 74 2.03 -5.15 -3.13
CA ASP A 74 2.52 -6.55 -3.09
C ASP A 74 2.06 -7.33 -4.34
N TYR A 75 0.82 -7.13 -4.81
CA TYR A 75 0.37 -7.72 -6.08
C TYR A 75 1.27 -7.28 -7.25
N PHE A 76 1.43 -5.97 -7.44
CA PHE A 76 2.20 -5.46 -8.57
C PHE A 76 3.69 -5.74 -8.47
N THR A 77 4.21 -5.96 -7.26
CA THR A 77 5.62 -6.33 -7.04
C THR A 77 5.88 -7.79 -7.34
N TYR A 78 5.03 -8.71 -6.86
CA TYR A 78 5.33 -10.15 -6.87
C TYR A 78 4.53 -10.96 -7.89
N TYR A 79 3.34 -10.50 -8.28
CA TYR A 79 2.38 -11.24 -9.09
C TYR A 79 2.13 -10.64 -10.45
N TYR A 80 2.60 -9.42 -10.70
CA TYR A 80 2.53 -8.78 -12.00
C TYR A 80 3.12 -9.65 -13.11
N LYS A 81 2.40 -9.78 -14.22
CA LYS A 81 2.83 -10.53 -15.40
C LYS A 81 2.75 -9.66 -16.64
N LYS A 82 3.89 -9.49 -17.31
CA LYS A 82 4.02 -8.61 -18.47
C LYS A 82 3.37 -9.16 -19.75
N SER A 83 3.42 -10.48 -19.97
CA SER A 83 3.04 -11.09 -21.24
C SER A 83 2.22 -12.38 -21.10
N GLU A 84 1.81 -12.72 -19.89
CA GLU A 84 0.98 -13.90 -19.63
C GLU A 84 -0.48 -13.48 -19.48
N THR A 85 -1.42 -14.39 -19.73
CA THR A 85 -2.82 -14.22 -19.36
C THR A 85 -3.04 -14.79 -17.95
N ALA A 86 -4.03 -14.27 -17.23
CA ALA A 86 -4.34 -14.70 -15.87
C ALA A 86 -4.56 -16.22 -15.70
N GLU A 87 -5.09 -16.87 -16.75
CA GLU A 87 -5.34 -18.32 -16.77
C GLU A 87 -4.05 -19.14 -16.65
N ARG A 88 -2.98 -18.70 -17.31
CA ARG A 88 -1.67 -19.37 -17.29
C ARG A 88 -0.91 -19.10 -16.00
N SER A 89 -1.25 -18.01 -15.30
CA SER A 89 -0.58 -17.60 -14.06
C SER A 89 -1.28 -18.08 -12.79
N GLY A 90 -2.36 -18.88 -12.90
CA GLY A 90 -3.11 -19.33 -11.73
C GLY A 90 -3.79 -18.19 -10.96
N ILE A 91 -4.19 -17.13 -11.67
CA ILE A 91 -4.90 -15.97 -11.11
C ILE A 91 -6.37 -16.04 -11.54
N LYS A 92 -7.28 -15.83 -10.59
CA LYS A 92 -8.72 -15.71 -10.87
C LYS A 92 -9.31 -14.43 -10.31
N MET A 93 -10.33 -13.90 -10.98
CA MET A 93 -11.14 -12.80 -10.44
C MET A 93 -12.54 -13.25 -10.03
N ILE A 94 -13.10 -12.55 -9.04
CA ILE A 94 -14.48 -12.71 -8.60
C ILE A 94 -15.08 -11.32 -8.42
N VAL A 95 -16.16 -11.02 -9.15
CA VAL A 95 -16.94 -9.79 -8.95
C VAL A 95 -17.85 -9.98 -7.73
N LEU A 96 -17.84 -8.99 -6.84
CA LEU A 96 -18.64 -9.05 -5.62
C LEU A 96 -20.07 -8.54 -5.86
N ASP A 97 -21.05 -9.27 -5.31
CA ASP A 97 -22.43 -8.81 -5.30
C ASP A 97 -22.65 -7.65 -4.32
N SER A 98 -23.81 -6.99 -4.37
CA SER A 98 -24.10 -5.83 -3.53
C SER A 98 -23.95 -6.09 -2.01
N ILE A 99 -24.25 -7.31 -1.54
CA ILE A 99 -24.17 -7.67 -0.12
C ILE A 99 -22.69 -7.82 0.26
N GLN A 100 -21.91 -8.51 -0.58
CA GLN A 100 -20.48 -8.69 -0.39
C GLN A 100 -19.71 -7.36 -0.47
N ARG A 101 -20.08 -6.48 -1.40
CA ARG A 101 -19.51 -5.11 -1.51
C ARG A 101 -19.75 -4.32 -0.23
N GLN A 102 -20.97 -4.35 0.31
CA GLN A 102 -21.27 -3.67 1.57
C GLN A 102 -20.48 -4.25 2.75
N ALA A 103 -20.40 -5.58 2.85
CA ALA A 103 -19.67 -6.26 3.93
C ALA A 103 -18.17 -5.96 3.92
N THR A 104 -17.59 -5.74 2.75
CA THR A 104 -16.14 -5.54 2.59
C THR A 104 -15.74 -4.06 2.59
N ASN A 105 -16.59 -3.13 2.99
CA ASN A 105 -16.29 -1.69 2.90
C ASN A 105 -16.08 -1.22 1.44
N GLY A 106 -16.95 -1.69 0.55
CA GLY A 106 -17.07 -1.19 -0.82
C GLY A 106 -16.11 -1.78 -1.85
N PHE A 107 -15.44 -2.92 -1.57
CA PHE A 107 -14.66 -3.59 -2.62
C PHE A 107 -15.58 -4.15 -3.69
N ASP A 108 -15.22 -3.96 -4.95
CA ASP A 108 -16.00 -4.38 -6.11
C ASP A 108 -15.64 -5.79 -6.58
N ASP A 109 -14.39 -6.22 -6.35
CA ASP A 109 -13.89 -7.50 -6.82
C ASP A 109 -12.74 -8.05 -5.96
N LEU A 110 -12.48 -9.35 -6.14
CA LEU A 110 -11.33 -10.07 -5.58
C LEU A 110 -10.44 -10.57 -6.72
N ILE A 111 -9.14 -10.33 -6.63
CA ILE A 111 -8.11 -10.97 -7.43
C ILE A 111 -7.42 -12.02 -6.56
N LEU A 112 -7.65 -13.28 -6.91
CA LEU A 112 -7.16 -14.46 -6.23
C LEU A 112 -5.89 -14.96 -6.92
N MET A 113 -4.79 -15.06 -6.17
CA MET A 113 -3.46 -15.48 -6.63
C MET A 113 -3.09 -16.83 -6.02
N ASP A 114 -2.10 -17.51 -6.62
CA ASP A 114 -1.58 -18.79 -6.13
C ASP A 114 -2.64 -19.90 -6.01
N ILE A 115 -3.59 -19.94 -6.94
CA ILE A 115 -4.62 -20.97 -6.94
C ILE A 115 -4.00 -22.31 -7.37
N GLN A 116 -3.54 -23.09 -6.40
CA GLN A 116 -2.99 -24.42 -6.63
C GLN A 116 -4.08 -25.49 -6.55
N LYS A 117 -4.73 -25.82 -7.68
CA LYS A 117 -5.76 -26.88 -7.83
C LYS A 117 -6.95 -26.81 -6.85
N LYS A 118 -7.05 -25.77 -6.03
CA LYS A 118 -8.09 -25.57 -5.03
C LYS A 118 -9.39 -25.21 -5.74
N GLU A 119 -10.44 -25.96 -5.48
CA GLU A 119 -11.78 -25.57 -5.89
C GLU A 119 -12.17 -24.32 -5.11
N ILE A 120 -12.66 -23.31 -5.83
CA ILE A 120 -13.15 -22.07 -5.25
C ILE A 120 -14.66 -22.22 -5.16
N ASP A 121 -15.12 -22.70 -4.03
CA ASP A 121 -16.54 -22.83 -3.73
C ASP A 121 -17.07 -21.59 -2.99
N LYS A 122 -18.39 -21.54 -2.82
CA LYS A 122 -19.08 -20.44 -2.13
C LYS A 122 -18.56 -20.26 -0.69
N ASN A 123 -18.34 -21.36 0.03
CA ASN A 123 -17.88 -21.33 1.42
C ASN A 123 -16.48 -20.71 1.53
N PHE A 124 -15.60 -20.97 0.56
CA PHE A 124 -14.27 -20.39 0.52
C PHE A 124 -14.32 -18.90 0.22
N ILE A 125 -15.18 -18.45 -0.70
CA ILE A 125 -15.41 -17.04 -0.97
C ILE A 125 -15.93 -16.33 0.30
N GLU A 126 -16.89 -16.91 1.00
CA GLU A 126 -17.43 -16.36 2.25
C GLU A 126 -16.33 -16.19 3.32
N LYS A 127 -15.38 -17.13 3.42
CA LYS A 127 -14.21 -16.99 4.31
C LYS A 127 -13.31 -15.81 3.92
N ILE A 128 -13.11 -15.57 2.62
CA ILE A 128 -12.34 -14.43 2.13
C ILE A 128 -13.06 -13.12 2.47
N ILE A 129 -14.37 -13.06 2.21
CA ILE A 129 -15.21 -11.90 2.53
C ILE A 129 -15.16 -11.57 4.02
N TYR A 130 -15.34 -12.56 4.88
CA TYR A 130 -15.24 -12.40 6.33
C TYR A 130 -13.87 -11.85 6.75
N LYS A 131 -12.78 -12.44 6.25
CA LYS A 131 -11.44 -11.97 6.59
C LYS A 131 -11.20 -10.53 6.12
N LEU A 132 -11.63 -10.18 4.91
CA LEU A 132 -11.53 -8.82 4.38
C LEU A 132 -12.37 -7.83 5.19
N SER A 133 -13.59 -8.20 5.59
CA SER A 133 -14.45 -7.33 6.39
C SER A 133 -13.87 -7.04 7.76
N GLU A 134 -13.32 -8.05 8.45
CA GLU A 134 -12.65 -7.83 9.74
C GLU A 134 -11.41 -6.96 9.58
N CYS A 135 -10.65 -7.18 8.50
CA CYS A 135 -9.48 -6.38 8.19
C CYS A 135 -9.79 -4.89 8.02
N GLU A 136 -10.84 -4.57 7.27
CA GLU A 136 -11.22 -3.18 6.98
C GLU A 136 -11.78 -2.45 8.21
N LYS A 137 -12.43 -3.16 9.14
CA LYS A 137 -12.93 -2.58 10.40
C LYS A 137 -11.80 -2.05 11.29
N GLU A 138 -10.62 -2.68 11.24
CA GLU A 138 -9.47 -2.26 12.04
C GLU A 138 -8.68 -1.10 11.41
N LYS A 139 -8.96 -0.73 10.16
CA LYS A 139 -8.22 0.31 9.44
C LYS A 139 -8.75 1.71 9.77
N PRO A 140 -7.88 2.72 9.86
CA PRO A 140 -8.31 4.11 9.84
C PRO A 140 -9.09 4.42 8.56
N SER A 141 -10.20 5.17 8.67
CA SER A 141 -11.09 5.50 7.54
C SER A 141 -10.37 6.21 6.40
N GLU A 142 -9.40 7.06 6.72
CA GLU A 142 -8.63 7.86 5.76
C GLU A 142 -7.17 7.38 5.65
N LEU A 143 -6.91 6.08 5.90
CA LEU A 143 -5.58 5.45 5.84
C LEU A 143 -4.74 5.91 4.62
N TYR A 144 -5.37 5.99 3.45
CA TYR A 144 -4.68 6.32 2.20
C TYR A 144 -4.43 7.82 1.98
N GLN A 145 -4.95 8.68 2.86
CA GLN A 145 -4.69 10.12 2.90
C GLN A 145 -3.55 10.49 3.87
N LEU A 146 -2.96 9.52 4.58
CA LEU A 146 -1.81 9.74 5.46
C LEU A 146 -0.51 9.87 4.66
N GLY A 147 0.42 10.74 5.08
CA GLY A 147 1.76 10.82 4.49
C GLY A 147 1.77 11.08 2.99
N LEU A 148 0.97 12.05 2.54
CA LEU A 148 0.94 12.48 1.14
C LEU A 148 2.18 13.32 0.76
N ASP A 149 2.87 13.86 1.76
CA ASP A 149 4.08 14.68 1.61
C ASP A 149 5.15 14.28 2.62
N ASP A 150 6.32 14.92 2.48
CA ASP A 150 7.48 14.75 3.36
C ASP A 150 7.63 15.89 4.39
N ASN A 151 6.64 16.77 4.53
CA ASN A 151 6.70 17.81 5.56
C ASN A 151 6.70 17.14 6.95
N PRO A 152 7.72 17.35 7.78
CA PRO A 152 7.82 16.67 9.07
C PRO A 152 6.76 17.13 10.08
N ILE A 153 6.05 18.23 9.83
CA ILE A 153 4.92 18.67 10.65
C ILE A 153 3.70 17.82 10.31
N LEU A 154 3.08 17.23 11.34
CA LEU A 154 1.89 16.41 11.19
C LEU A 154 0.68 17.25 10.79
N THR A 155 -0.07 16.76 9.82
CA THR A 155 -1.44 17.20 9.57
C THR A 155 -2.37 16.72 10.68
N LYS A 156 -3.58 17.30 10.78
CA LYS A 156 -4.58 16.86 11.75
C LYS A 156 -4.89 15.37 11.65
N LEU A 157 -5.03 14.87 10.42
CA LEU A 157 -5.32 13.46 10.17
C LEU A 157 -4.17 12.55 10.64
N GLU A 158 -2.92 12.95 10.39
CA GLU A 158 -1.74 12.19 10.84
C GLU A 158 -1.59 12.21 12.37
N SER A 159 -1.87 13.36 13.01
CA SER A 159 -1.93 13.48 14.47
C SER A 159 -2.99 12.56 15.08
N ASP A 160 -4.20 12.55 14.52
CA ASP A 160 -5.30 11.71 15.00
C ASP A 160 -4.97 10.21 14.85
N TYR A 161 -4.31 9.81 13.74
CA TYR A 161 -3.79 8.46 13.58
C TYR A 161 -2.81 8.07 14.69
N PHE A 162 -1.82 8.93 14.99
CA PHE A 162 -0.83 8.62 16.03
C PHE A 162 -1.43 8.62 17.43
N ASN A 163 -2.33 9.55 17.73
CA ASN A 163 -3.06 9.61 19.00
C ASN A 163 -3.82 8.29 19.24
N GLU A 164 -4.53 7.78 18.23
CA GLU A 164 -5.24 6.50 18.32
C GLU A 164 -4.27 5.31 18.42
N MET A 165 -3.23 5.27 17.57
CA MET A 165 -2.23 4.20 17.56
C MET A 165 -1.49 4.05 18.89
N PHE A 166 -1.25 5.16 19.60
CA PHE A 166 -0.50 5.18 20.85
C PHE A 166 -1.39 5.34 22.09
N LYS A 167 -2.72 5.33 21.97
CA LYS A 167 -3.67 5.59 23.09
C LYS A 167 -3.48 4.67 24.30
N GLU A 168 -3.16 3.39 24.06
CA GLU A 168 -2.98 2.38 25.11
C GLU A 168 -1.58 2.38 25.70
N ARG A 169 -0.64 3.14 25.11
CA ARG A 169 0.68 3.30 25.69
C ARG A 169 0.54 4.30 26.83
N LYS A 170 0.98 3.92 28.04
CA LYS A 170 0.87 4.70 29.29
C LYS A 170 1.54 6.10 29.27
N ALA A 171 2.01 6.55 28.12
CA ALA A 171 2.56 7.88 27.91
C ALA A 171 1.48 8.72 27.19
N ASN A 172 1.07 9.82 27.84
CA ASN A 172 0.07 10.75 27.34
C ASN A 172 0.64 11.63 26.22
N TYR A 173 1.06 11.02 25.11
CA TYR A 173 1.49 11.77 23.94
C TYR A 173 0.29 12.43 23.26
N ILE A 174 0.41 13.71 22.94
CA ILE A 174 -0.55 14.44 22.10
C ILE A 174 0.21 14.87 20.85
N PHE A 175 -0.13 14.28 19.70
CA PHE A 175 0.60 14.46 18.44
C PHE A 175 0.19 15.70 17.63
N ASP A 176 -0.60 16.59 18.21
CA ASP A 176 -1.18 17.75 17.50
C ASP A 176 -0.12 18.73 17.02
N ASN A 177 -0.03 18.90 15.69
CA ASN A 177 0.88 19.85 15.01
C ASN A 177 2.36 19.71 15.39
N LEU A 178 2.78 18.51 15.77
CA LEU A 178 4.18 18.22 16.12
C LEU A 178 5.04 18.03 14.87
N LYS A 179 6.31 18.45 14.95
CA LYS A 179 7.36 18.13 13.97
C LYS A 179 8.03 16.81 14.36
N ILE A 180 7.88 15.77 13.55
CA ILE A 180 8.27 14.39 13.89
C ILE A 180 9.42 13.89 13.02
N GLY A 181 10.45 13.36 13.67
CA GLY A 181 11.56 12.69 13.00
C GLY A 181 11.25 11.21 12.80
N PHE A 182 11.37 10.70 11.58
CA PHE A 182 11.07 9.30 11.27
C PHE A 182 12.33 8.48 11.04
N PHE A 183 12.42 7.34 11.71
CA PHE A 183 13.50 6.37 11.54
C PHE A 183 12.96 4.95 11.40
N TYR A 184 13.78 4.08 10.81
CA TYR A 184 13.45 2.69 10.52
C TYR A 184 14.51 1.73 11.04
N GLY A 185 14.03 0.57 11.50
CA GLY A 185 14.83 -0.58 11.92
C GLY A 185 15.32 -0.47 13.36
N ASN A 186 15.99 -1.54 13.81
CA ASN A 186 16.54 -1.63 15.15
C ASN A 186 17.44 -0.43 15.49
N ASN A 187 17.26 0.15 16.68
CA ASN A 187 17.97 1.35 17.14
C ASN A 187 17.84 2.57 16.21
N GLY A 188 16.80 2.61 15.36
CA GLY A 188 16.57 3.69 14.40
C GLY A 188 17.71 3.88 13.41
N SER A 189 18.38 2.79 13.01
CA SER A 189 19.61 2.82 12.20
C SER A 189 19.52 3.58 10.86
N ARG A 190 18.32 3.88 10.36
CA ARG A 190 18.10 4.55 9.09
C ARG A 190 17.08 5.66 9.25
N ILE A 191 17.42 6.88 8.85
CA ILE A 191 16.43 7.95 8.68
C ILE A 191 15.51 7.59 7.51
N GLN A 192 14.25 7.99 7.60
CA GLN A 192 13.27 7.88 6.51
C GLN A 192 12.39 9.13 6.50
N THR A 193 11.74 9.39 5.37
CA THR A 193 10.80 10.51 5.25
C THR A 193 9.44 10.17 5.86
N LYS A 194 8.59 11.19 6.09
CA LYS A 194 7.20 10.99 6.56
C LYS A 194 6.42 10.11 5.58
N LYS A 195 6.52 10.38 4.27
CA LYS A 195 5.87 9.56 3.25
C LYS A 195 6.33 8.11 3.30
N GLN A 196 7.64 7.86 3.42
CA GLN A 196 8.16 6.49 3.52
C GLN A 196 7.62 5.74 4.74
N TYR A 197 7.53 6.40 5.90
CA TYR A 197 6.91 5.82 7.09
C TYR A 197 5.45 5.41 6.82
N PHE A 198 4.64 6.32 6.27
CA PHE A 198 3.23 6.03 6.02
C PHE A 198 3.01 5.03 4.88
N ASP A 199 3.90 4.96 3.90
CA ASP A 199 3.84 3.91 2.87
C ASP A 199 4.05 2.52 3.49
N LEU A 200 4.93 2.38 4.49
CA LEU A 200 5.06 1.15 5.29
C LEU A 200 3.79 0.84 6.10
N VAL A 201 3.16 1.86 6.72
CA VAL A 201 1.89 1.70 7.43
C VAL A 201 0.79 1.20 6.48
N LYS A 202 0.62 1.85 5.33
CA LYS A 202 -0.38 1.46 4.31
C LYS A 202 -0.10 0.05 3.78
N ASN A 203 1.16 -0.31 3.57
CA ASN A 203 1.51 -1.67 3.13
C ASN A 203 1.17 -2.72 4.18
N ARG A 204 1.56 -2.46 5.44
CA ARG A 204 1.31 -3.35 6.58
C ARG A 204 -0.18 -3.59 6.80
N LEU A 205 -0.96 -2.51 6.89
CA LEU A 205 -2.41 -2.59 7.08
C LEU A 205 -3.12 -3.13 5.82
N GLY A 206 -2.64 -2.80 4.61
CA GLY A 206 -3.13 -3.37 3.35
C GLY A 206 -3.01 -4.90 3.31
N ASN A 207 -1.94 -5.45 3.89
CA ASN A 207 -1.72 -6.88 4.08
C ASN A 207 -2.44 -7.49 5.29
N CYS A 208 -3.29 -6.71 5.97
CA CYS A 208 -3.99 -7.13 7.18
C CYS A 208 -3.09 -7.49 8.38
N TYR A 209 -1.97 -6.80 8.51
CA TYR A 209 -1.10 -6.91 9.68
C TYR A 209 -1.29 -5.70 10.59
N SER A 210 -1.85 -5.89 11.78
CA SER A 210 -2.09 -4.80 12.74
C SER A 210 -0.86 -4.49 13.62
N ALA A 211 -0.02 -5.50 13.91
CA ALA A 211 1.11 -5.36 14.80
C ALA A 211 2.19 -4.40 14.26
N SER A 212 2.52 -3.38 15.05
CA SER A 212 3.65 -2.47 14.80
C SER A 212 4.60 -2.46 16.00
N ASN A 213 5.90 -2.44 15.73
CA ASN A 213 6.93 -2.29 16.76
C ASN A 213 7.53 -0.88 16.67
N ASP A 214 6.65 0.12 16.68
CA ASP A 214 7.06 1.51 16.60
C ASP A 214 7.38 2.02 18.01
N ILE A 215 8.41 2.85 18.15
CA ILE A 215 8.87 3.40 19.43
C ILE A 215 8.89 4.91 19.32
N VAL A 216 8.26 5.58 20.29
CA VAL A 216 8.25 7.04 20.40
C VAL A 216 9.36 7.45 21.37
N ILE A 217 10.13 8.46 20.99
CA ILE A 217 11.18 9.05 21.81
C ILE A 217 10.89 10.55 21.92
N GLU A 218 10.70 11.02 23.15
CA GLU A 218 10.59 12.45 23.44
C GLU A 218 11.95 13.13 23.38
N LEU A 219 11.97 14.33 22.80
CA LEU A 219 13.14 15.21 22.81
C LEU A 219 12.99 16.25 23.92
N THR A 220 14.06 16.50 24.68
CA THR A 220 14.10 17.64 25.60
C THR A 220 14.14 18.96 24.81
N ASN A 221 13.97 20.09 25.49
CA ASN A 221 14.08 21.40 24.84
C ASN A 221 15.45 21.60 24.17
N GLU A 222 16.52 21.10 24.78
CA GLU A 222 17.88 21.15 24.24
C GLU A 222 18.02 20.26 22.99
N GLU A 223 17.49 19.03 23.03
CA GLU A 223 17.53 18.09 21.90
C GLU A 223 16.63 18.54 20.75
N LYS A 224 15.50 19.17 21.04
CA LYS A 224 14.63 19.84 20.06
C LYS A 224 15.40 20.96 19.37
N ALA A 225 16.15 21.78 20.10
CA ALA A 225 17.01 22.78 19.49
C ALA A 225 18.12 22.15 18.62
N GLU A 226 18.81 21.11 19.11
CA GLU A 226 19.89 20.43 18.38
C GLU A 226 19.40 19.74 17.11
N SER A 227 18.18 19.21 17.09
CA SER A 227 17.58 18.53 15.92
C SER A 227 17.02 19.49 14.86
N GLY A 228 17.03 20.81 15.09
CA GLY A 228 16.38 21.79 14.23
C GLY A 228 14.85 21.82 14.40
N GLY A 229 14.39 21.69 15.64
CA GLY A 229 13.03 21.95 16.07
C GLY A 229 12.09 20.76 16.10
N TYR A 230 12.59 19.51 16.01
CA TYR A 230 11.74 18.33 16.11
C TYR A 230 11.26 18.11 17.55
N ASP A 231 9.99 17.73 17.70
CA ASP A 231 9.35 17.48 18.99
C ASP A 231 9.60 16.04 19.46
N LEU A 232 9.43 15.07 18.56
CA LEU A 232 9.55 13.64 18.85
C LEU A 232 10.29 12.92 17.73
N ILE A 233 10.77 11.72 18.06
CA ILE A 233 11.25 10.73 17.08
C ILE A 233 10.37 9.50 17.13
N ILE A 234 9.93 9.04 15.96
CA ILE A 234 9.27 7.74 15.79
C ILE A 234 10.24 6.79 15.09
N VAL A 235 10.57 5.70 15.78
CA VAL A 235 11.38 4.61 15.24
C VAL A 235 10.48 3.43 14.92
N SER A 236 10.27 3.18 13.62
CA SER A 236 9.45 2.09 13.13
C SER A 236 10.22 0.77 13.03
N TRP A 237 9.50 -0.36 13.18
CA TRP A 237 10.06 -1.71 13.04
C TRP A 237 11.26 -2.01 13.96
N SER A 238 11.29 -1.40 15.15
CA SER A 238 12.38 -1.63 16.11
C SER A 238 11.98 -2.65 17.15
N LYS A 239 12.73 -3.74 17.25
CA LYS A 239 12.52 -4.79 18.27
C LYS A 239 13.22 -4.45 19.60
N ILE A 240 13.99 -3.38 19.62
CA ILE A 240 14.81 -2.96 20.77
C ILE A 240 14.59 -1.47 21.02
N LEU A 241 14.60 -1.08 22.30
CA LEU A 241 14.56 0.33 22.68
C LEU A 241 15.86 1.01 22.23
N PRO A 242 15.80 2.13 21.48
CA PRO A 242 16.98 2.86 21.07
C PRO A 242 17.79 3.33 22.28
N THR A 243 19.11 3.17 22.21
CA THR A 243 20.03 3.65 23.25
C THR A 243 20.22 5.16 23.18
N GLU A 244 20.71 5.77 24.26
CA GLU A 244 21.11 7.19 24.27
C GLU A 244 22.09 7.56 23.15
N LYS A 245 23.04 6.66 22.85
CA LYS A 245 23.95 6.83 21.70
C LYS A 245 23.20 6.88 20.38
N SER A 246 22.18 6.03 20.23
CA SER A 246 21.34 6.00 19.02
C SER A 246 20.49 7.27 18.92
N LYS A 247 19.89 7.72 20.02
CA LYS A 247 19.13 8.97 20.10
C LYS A 247 19.97 10.17 19.67
N LYS A 248 21.18 10.33 20.22
CA LYS A 248 22.12 11.40 19.83
C LYS A 248 22.50 11.36 18.34
N ARG A 249 22.69 10.16 17.76
CA ARG A 249 22.93 10.04 16.31
C ARG A 249 21.71 10.50 15.51
N MET A 250 20.51 10.06 15.89
CA MET A 250 19.27 10.42 15.19
C MET A 250 19.03 11.94 15.22
N ILE A 251 19.24 12.60 16.36
CA ILE A 251 19.14 14.06 16.51
C ILE A 251 20.08 14.77 15.51
N LYS A 252 21.33 14.32 15.41
CA LYS A 252 22.30 14.89 14.45
C LYS A 252 21.90 14.66 12.99
N GLU A 253 21.36 13.48 12.67
CA GLU A 253 20.86 13.18 11.32
C GLU A 253 19.66 14.04 10.95
N LEU A 254 18.74 14.33 11.89
CA LEU A 254 17.63 15.23 11.65
C LEU A 254 18.11 16.66 11.33
N ASN A 255 19.08 17.16 12.08
CA ASN A 255 19.61 18.50 11.85
C ASN A 255 20.33 18.65 10.50
N ASN A 256 21.05 17.61 10.06
CA ASN A 256 21.79 17.63 8.80
C ASN A 256 20.88 17.53 7.55
N ASN A 257 19.61 17.13 7.73
CA ASN A 257 18.64 16.95 6.65
C ASN A 257 17.50 18.01 6.67
N ASN A 258 17.62 19.05 7.52
CA ASN A 258 16.68 20.19 7.52
C ASN A 258 17.00 21.19 6.40
#